data_AF-A0A072U6I1-F1
#
_entry.id   AF-A0A072U6I1-F1
#
_cell.length_a   1.000
_cell.length_b   1.000
_cell.length_c   1.000
_cell.angle_alpha   90.00
_cell.angle_beta   90.00
_cell.angle_gamma   90.00
#
_symmetry.space_group_name_H-M   'P 1'
#
loop_
_entity.id
_entity.type
_entity.pdbx_description
1 polymer ?
#
loop_
_entity_poly.entity_id
_entity_poly.type
_entity_poly.pdbx_seq_one_letter_code
_entity_poly.pdbx_strand_id
1 'polypeptide(L)'
;MGHIIASCYNRPVVLLTLPKMGGACETYFPIWGAPPLNPHSNIMFLCLISEHFLHVKLKENCPLPPPSKEWMTHKIGVADQWLFQFLDRQAIFDELISKEPMPPKKPTIEQNPINLDTPEKPKQEIEVMDEDEEYALSLV
;
A
#
# COMPACT_ATOMS: atom_id res chain seq x y z
N MET A 1 -5.75 0.80 12.08
CA MET A 1 -5.17 -0.30 12.91
C MET A 1 -3.79 0.02 13.46
N GLY A 2 -2.87 0.63 12.69
CA GLY A 2 -1.49 0.84 13.13
C GLY A 2 -1.33 1.61 14.46
N HIS A 3 -2.22 2.57 14.77
CA HIS A 3 -2.17 3.34 16.03
C HIS A 3 -2.48 2.50 17.28
N ILE A 4 -3.34 1.48 17.12
CA ILE A 4 -3.64 0.52 18.20
C ILE A 4 -2.39 -0.30 18.50
N ILE A 5 -1.76 -0.86 17.46
CA ILE A 5 -0.52 -1.63 17.59
C ILE A 5 0.58 -0.76 18.20
N ALA A 6 0.78 0.45 17.67
CA ALA A 6 1.79 1.38 18.16
C ALA A 6 1.60 1.69 19.65
N SER A 7 0.35 1.95 20.06
CA SER A 7 0.02 2.24 21.46
C SER A 7 0.20 1.03 22.37
N CYS A 8 -0.22 -0.17 21.96
CA CYS A 8 -0.06 -1.40 22.75
C CYS A 8 1.41 -1.75 23.02
N TYR A 9 2.28 -1.52 22.05
CA TYR A 9 3.72 -1.81 22.16
C TYR A 9 4.57 -0.58 22.54
N ASN A 10 3.93 0.58 22.73
CA ASN A 10 4.55 1.88 22.93
C ASN A 10 5.75 2.15 22.01
N ARG A 11 5.58 1.88 20.71
CA ARG A 11 6.64 2.04 19.70
C ARG A 11 6.08 2.40 18.34
N PRO A 12 6.85 3.07 17.46
CA PRO A 12 6.38 3.41 16.12
C PRO A 12 6.11 2.16 15.29
N VAL A 13 5.02 2.20 14.51
CA VAL A 13 4.68 1.18 13.52
C VAL A 13 4.67 1.84 12.15
N VAL A 14 5.44 1.34 11.21
CA VAL A 14 5.50 1.86 9.84
C VAL A 14 4.76 0.88 8.94
N LEU A 15 3.75 1.35 8.24
CA LEU A 15 3.07 0.58 7.20
C LEU A 15 3.65 0.96 5.84
N LEU A 16 4.21 -0.02 5.16
CA LEU A 16 4.69 0.08 3.79
C LEU A 16 3.66 -0.54 2.86
N THR A 17 3.15 0.26 1.94
CA THR A 17 2.20 -0.19 0.93
C THR A 17 2.88 -0.17 -0.43
N LEU A 18 2.72 -1.24 -1.21
CA LEU A 18 3.27 -1.28 -2.56
C LEU A 18 2.49 -0.32 -3.47
N PRO A 19 3.15 0.40 -4.40
CA PRO A 19 2.48 1.36 -5.29
C PRO A 19 1.30 0.76 -6.07
N LYS A 20 1.39 -0.53 -6.42
CA LYS A 20 0.33 -1.27 -7.14
C LYS A 20 -0.98 -1.40 -6.35
N MET A 21 -0.95 -1.26 -5.02
CA MET A 21 -2.13 -1.36 -4.15
C MET A 21 -2.81 -0.01 -3.92
N GLY A 22 -2.24 1.10 -4.42
CA GLY A 22 -2.87 2.43 -4.34
C GLY A 22 -2.95 3.04 -2.93
N GLY A 23 -2.38 2.40 -1.91
CA GLY A 23 -2.28 2.96 -0.56
C GLY A 23 -0.97 3.72 -0.34
N ALA A 24 -1.01 4.71 0.54
CA ALA A 24 0.17 5.43 0.98
C ALA A 24 0.96 4.61 2.02
N CYS A 25 2.26 4.86 2.10
CA CYS A 25 3.04 4.46 3.27
C CYS A 25 2.78 5.46 4.40
N GLU A 26 2.65 4.96 5.63
CA GLU A 26 2.33 5.79 6.79
C GLU A 26 3.10 5.34 8.04
N THR A 27 3.45 6.29 8.90
CA THR A 27 3.98 6.02 10.23
C THR A 27 2.88 6.22 11.28
N TYR A 28 2.72 5.24 12.15
CA TYR A 28 1.76 5.22 13.24
C TYR A 28 2.52 5.33 14.56
N PHE A 29 2.12 6.30 15.39
CA PHE A 29 2.73 6.54 16.70
C PHE A 29 1.74 6.20 17.83
N PRO A 30 2.23 5.94 19.05
CA PRO A 30 1.37 5.82 20.23
C PRO A 30 0.51 7.08 20.43
N ILE A 31 -0.77 6.90 20.78
CA ILE A 31 -1.70 8.02 20.96
C ILE A 31 -1.50 8.71 22.31
N TRP A 32 -1.17 7.96 23.36
CA TRP A 32 -1.16 8.44 24.75
C TRP A 32 0.23 8.47 25.43
N GLY A 33 1.24 7.85 24.83
CA GLY A 33 2.57 7.72 25.41
C GLY A 33 3.53 8.79 24.90
N ALA A 34 4.49 9.18 25.73
CA ALA A 34 5.70 9.86 25.25
C ALA A 34 6.71 8.85 24.69
N PRO A 35 7.60 9.26 23.78
CA PRO A 35 8.68 8.41 23.30
C PRO A 35 9.59 7.93 24.44
N PRO A 36 10.08 6.67 24.41
CA PRO A 36 11.14 6.23 25.30
C PRO A 36 12.45 6.97 24.98
N LEU A 37 13.47 6.81 25.82
CA LEU A 37 14.76 7.49 25.66
C LEU A 37 15.44 7.24 24.29
N ASN A 38 15.23 6.06 23.70
CA ASN A 38 15.74 5.72 22.37
C ASN A 38 14.63 5.14 21.48
N PRO A 39 13.79 6.01 20.89
CA PRO A 39 12.63 5.57 20.09
C PRO A 39 13.04 4.96 18.73
N HIS A 40 14.25 5.24 18.25
CA HIS A 40 14.75 4.76 16.96
C HIS A 40 15.12 3.27 16.99
N SER A 41 15.46 2.74 18.17
CA SER A 41 15.94 1.37 18.34
C SER A 41 14.87 0.29 18.16
N ASN A 42 13.58 0.66 18.18
CA ASN A 42 12.49 -0.31 18.30
C ASN A 42 11.30 0.04 17.40
N ILE A 43 11.55 0.32 16.12
CA ILE A 43 10.49 0.57 15.13
C ILE A 43 10.01 -0.76 14.55
N MET A 44 8.70 -0.96 14.49
CA MET A 44 8.09 -2.11 13.81
C MET A 44 7.76 -1.72 12.37
N PHE A 45 8.24 -2.47 11.37
CA PHE A 45 7.89 -2.23 9.97
C PHE A 45 6.99 -3.35 9.46
N LEU A 46 5.81 -2.99 8.98
CA LEU A 46 4.85 -3.89 8.38
C LEU A 46 4.72 -3.56 6.91
N CYS A 47 4.86 -4.56 6.04
CA CYS A 47 4.58 -4.40 4.61
C CYS A 47 3.27 -5.10 4.28
N LEU A 48 2.36 -4.38 3.61
CA LEU A 48 1.12 -4.94 3.08
C LEU A 48 1.36 -5.44 1.65
N ILE A 49 1.17 -6.74 1.44
CA ILE A 49 1.23 -7.41 0.13
C ILE A 49 0.02 -8.32 0.00
N SER A 50 -0.86 -8.02 -0.96
CA SER A 50 -2.04 -8.83 -1.31
C SER A 50 -2.77 -9.45 -0.11
N GLU A 51 -3.45 -8.63 0.71
CA GLU A 51 -4.17 -9.03 1.95
C GLU A 51 -3.31 -9.66 3.07
N HIS A 52 -1.98 -9.69 2.92
CA HIS A 52 -1.07 -10.20 3.93
C HIS A 52 -0.15 -9.11 4.49
N PHE A 53 0.18 -9.23 5.79
CA PHE A 53 1.16 -8.39 6.46
C PHE A 53 2.47 -9.15 6.66
N LEU A 54 3.58 -8.54 6.26
CA LEU A 54 4.92 -9.04 6.49
C LEU A 54 5.64 -8.14 7.47
N HIS A 55 6.20 -8.71 8.53
CA HIS A 55 7.16 -8.00 9.36
C HIS A 55 8.49 -7.91 8.62
N VAL A 56 8.95 -6.70 8.32
CA VAL A 56 10.19 -6.48 7.57
C VAL A 56 11.24 -5.80 8.44
N LYS A 57 12.51 -6.09 8.17
CA LYS A 57 13.64 -5.41 8.80
C LYS A 57 14.30 -4.50 7.78
N LEU A 58 14.25 -3.20 8.03
CA LEU A 58 14.93 -2.22 7.19
C LEU A 58 16.34 -1.93 7.71
N LYS A 59 17.14 -1.29 6.85
CA LYS A 59 18.45 -0.76 7.26
C LYS A 59 18.25 0.30 8.33
N GLU A 60 19.26 0.43 9.20
CA GLU A 60 19.29 1.49 10.19
C GLU A 60 19.17 2.86 9.52
N ASN A 61 18.49 3.79 10.18
CA ASN A 61 18.27 5.16 9.70
C ASN A 61 17.58 5.26 8.33
N CYS A 62 16.82 4.24 7.92
CA CYS A 62 16.05 4.32 6.68
C CYS A 62 15.07 5.51 6.71
N PRO A 63 14.74 6.12 5.56
CA PRO A 63 13.69 7.13 5.47
C PRO A 63 12.37 6.59 6.03
N LEU A 64 11.57 7.45 6.66
CA LEU A 64 10.29 7.07 7.26
C LEU A 64 9.13 7.81 6.61
N PRO A 65 8.02 7.14 6.31
CA PRO A 65 6.83 7.81 5.83
C PRO A 65 6.30 8.86 6.83
N PRO A 66 5.52 9.85 6.36
CA PRO A 66 4.89 10.83 7.23
C PRO A 66 3.95 10.16 8.25
N PRO A 67 3.62 10.87 9.35
CA PRO A 67 2.65 10.37 10.32
C PRO A 67 1.28 10.21 9.68
N SER A 68 0.57 9.15 10.06
CA SER A 68 -0.82 8.97 9.64
C SER A 68 -1.69 10.13 10.12
N LYS A 69 -2.59 10.56 9.23
CA LYS A 69 -3.52 11.67 9.48
C LYS A 69 -4.38 11.44 10.72
N GLU A 70 -4.82 10.22 10.95
CA GLU A 70 -5.64 9.85 12.11
C GLU A 70 -4.91 10.13 13.43
N TRP A 71 -3.62 9.82 13.53
CA TRP A 71 -2.87 10.12 14.75
C TRP A 71 -2.68 11.61 14.95
N MET A 72 -2.48 12.37 13.86
CA MET A 72 -2.40 13.82 13.96
C MET A 72 -3.66 14.42 14.59
N THR A 73 -4.83 13.82 14.33
CA THR A 73 -6.13 14.23 14.88
C THR A 73 -6.36 13.78 16.32
N HIS A 74 -5.87 12.59 16.71
CA HIS A 74 -6.28 11.94 17.97
C HIS A 74 -5.21 11.92 19.07
N LYS A 75 -3.96 12.28 18.77
CA LYS A 75 -2.87 12.32 19.75
C LYS A 75 -3.17 13.28 20.91
N ILE A 76 -2.67 12.95 22.09
CA ILE A 76 -2.65 13.88 23.23
C ILE A 76 -1.34 14.67 23.27
N GLY A 77 -1.30 15.78 24.00
CA GLY A 77 -0.15 16.70 23.98
C GLY A 77 1.21 16.07 24.30
N VAL A 78 1.29 15.06 25.16
CA VAL A 78 2.57 14.38 25.44
C VAL A 78 3.07 13.53 24.27
N ALA A 79 2.17 13.06 23.41
CA ALA A 79 2.51 12.24 22.25
C ALA A 79 3.10 13.08 21.11
N ASP A 80 2.93 14.41 21.09
CA ASP A 80 3.56 15.30 20.10
C ASP A 80 5.08 15.10 20.02
N GLN A 81 5.69 14.71 21.13
CA GLN A 81 7.11 14.40 21.21
C GLN A 81 7.55 13.34 20.20
N TRP A 82 6.69 12.37 19.86
CA TRP A 82 7.00 11.36 18.84
C TRP A 82 7.31 11.98 17.49
N LEU A 83 6.58 13.02 17.09
CA LEU A 83 6.79 13.65 15.79
C LEU A 83 8.21 14.21 15.69
N PHE A 84 8.65 14.97 16.70
CA PHE A 84 9.96 15.61 16.72
C PHE A 84 11.13 14.62 16.64
N GLN A 85 10.96 13.40 17.14
CA GLN A 85 12.00 12.36 17.08
C GLN A 85 12.26 11.86 15.66
N PHE A 86 11.30 12.00 14.73
CA PHE A 86 11.38 11.38 13.40
C PHE A 86 11.27 12.36 12.23
N LEU A 87 11.20 13.67 12.50
CA LEU A 87 11.06 14.70 11.47
C LEU A 87 12.18 14.65 10.42
N ASP A 88 13.41 14.37 10.83
CA ASP A 88 14.57 14.25 9.95
C ASP A 88 14.39 13.12 8.92
N ARG A 89 13.98 11.94 9.38
CA ARG A 89 13.75 10.76 8.53
C ARG A 89 12.51 10.91 7.65
N GLN A 90 11.52 11.68 8.10
CA GLN A 90 10.33 12.03 7.33
C GLN A 90 10.65 12.99 6.19
N ALA A 91 11.45 14.02 6.46
CA ALA A 91 11.89 14.94 5.41
C ALA A 91 12.67 14.22 4.28
N ILE A 92 13.53 13.26 4.64
CA ILE A 92 14.25 12.44 3.65
C ILE A 92 13.27 11.59 2.83
N PHE A 93 12.25 11.02 3.45
CA PHE A 93 11.25 10.23 2.75
C PHE A 93 10.45 11.08 1.75
N ASP A 94 9.98 12.24 2.18
CA ASP A 94 9.23 13.16 1.33
C ASP A 94 10.08 13.63 0.14
N GLU A 95 11.38 13.90 0.37
CA GLU A 95 12.33 14.22 -0.70
C GLU A 95 12.44 13.08 -1.72
N LEU A 96 12.50 11.83 -1.28
CA LEU A 96 12.59 10.66 -2.17
C LEU A 96 11.32 10.46 -2.99
N ILE A 97 10.15 10.55 -2.36
CA ILE A 97 8.86 10.41 -3.06
C ILE A 97 8.64 11.54 -4.06
N SER A 98 9.08 12.77 -3.75
CA SER A 98 8.96 13.91 -4.67
C SER A 98 9.74 13.74 -5.99
N LYS A 99 10.79 12.91 -5.97
CA LYS A 99 11.66 12.63 -7.11
C LYS A 99 11.21 11.40 -7.92
N GLU A 100 10.24 10.64 -7.43
CA GLU A 100 9.77 9.43 -8.09
C GLU A 100 8.95 9.80 -9.36
N PRO A 101 9.31 9.26 -10.55
CA PRO A 101 8.52 9.49 -11.75
C PRO A 101 7.11 8.93 -11.57
N MET A 102 6.08 9.75 -11.81
CA MET A 102 4.70 9.26 -11.79
C MET A 102 4.56 8.07 -12.75
N PRO A 103 3.85 6.99 -12.37
CA PRO A 103 3.56 5.91 -13.31
C PRO A 103 2.83 6.51 -14.52
N PRO A 104 3.15 6.05 -15.75
CA PRO A 104 2.56 6.60 -16.95
C PRO A 104 1.03 6.52 -16.87
N LYS A 105 0.36 7.67 -16.99
CA LYS A 105 -1.09 7.70 -17.20
C LYS A 105 -1.36 6.88 -18.46
N LYS A 106 -2.16 5.81 -18.33
CA LYS A 106 -2.73 5.14 -19.51
C LYS A 106 -3.40 6.23 -20.35
N PRO A 107 -3.17 6.30 -21.67
CA PRO A 107 -3.84 7.29 -22.50
C PRO A 107 -5.35 7.11 -22.33
N THR A 108 -6.01 8.13 -21.80
CA THR A 108 -7.45 8.29 -21.91
C THR A 108 -7.73 8.41 -23.39
N ILE A 109 -8.16 7.32 -24.01
CA ILE A 109 -8.75 7.38 -25.34
C ILE A 109 -10.01 8.20 -25.14
N GLU A 110 -9.97 9.48 -25.53
CA GLU A 110 -11.15 10.29 -25.71
C GLU A 110 -12.05 9.54 -26.69
N GLN A 111 -13.18 9.03 -26.20
CA GLN A 111 -14.21 8.45 -27.04
C GLN A 111 -14.84 9.58 -27.85
N ASN A 112 -14.26 9.88 -29.02
CA ASN A 112 -14.99 10.58 -30.07
C ASN A 112 -16.13 9.66 -30.54
N PRO A 113 -17.37 10.16 -30.66
CA PRO A 113 -18.49 9.35 -31.14
C PRO A 113 -18.23 8.99 -32.61
N ILE A 114 -17.90 7.73 -32.84
CA ILE A 114 -17.90 7.13 -34.18
C ILE A 114 -19.36 7.06 -34.60
N ASN A 115 -19.76 7.87 -35.58
CA ASN A 115 -21.06 7.73 -36.24
C ASN A 115 -21.15 6.31 -36.81
N LEU A 116 -22.09 5.53 -36.27
CA LEU A 116 -22.38 4.16 -36.69
C LEU A 116 -23.27 4.23 -37.94
N ASP A 117 -22.67 4.35 -39.12
CA ASP A 117 -23.32 3.90 -40.35
C ASP A 117 -22.95 2.43 -40.55
N THR A 118 -23.92 1.57 -40.27
CA THR A 118 -23.85 0.11 -40.43
C THR A 118 -23.84 -0.26 -41.91
N PRO A 119 -22.94 -1.18 -42.33
CA PRO A 119 -23.28 -2.16 -43.35
C PRO A 119 -23.27 -3.55 -42.72
N GLU A 120 -24.43 -4.22 -42.73
CA GLU A 120 -24.55 -5.63 -42.37
C GLU A 120 -23.64 -6.50 -43.25
N LYS A 121 -22.87 -7.39 -42.61
CA LYS A 121 -22.25 -8.55 -43.24
C LYS A 121 -22.28 -9.74 -42.26
N PRO A 122 -22.26 -10.99 -42.78
CA PRO A 122 -23.26 -12.00 -42.46
C PRO A 122 -22.82 -12.87 -41.29
N LYS A 123 -23.81 -13.49 -40.62
CA LYS A 123 -23.60 -14.52 -39.59
C LYS A 123 -22.65 -15.60 -40.11
N GLN A 124 -21.48 -15.73 -39.48
CA GLN A 124 -20.69 -16.95 -39.54
C GLN A 124 -21.17 -17.83 -38.39
N GLU A 125 -21.77 -18.97 -38.72
CA GLU A 125 -22.04 -20.05 -37.77
C GLU A 125 -20.70 -20.53 -37.21
N ILE A 126 -20.54 -20.42 -35.88
CA ILE A 126 -19.45 -21.05 -35.15
C ILE A 126 -19.95 -22.46 -34.83
N GLU A 127 -19.37 -23.47 -35.49
CA GLU A 127 -19.53 -24.87 -35.09
C GLU A 127 -18.89 -25.05 -33.72
N VAL A 128 -19.72 -25.41 -32.73
CA VAL A 128 -19.29 -25.83 -31.41
C VAL A 128 -18.80 -27.26 -31.55
N MET A 129 -17.49 -27.48 -31.40
CA MET A 129 -16.97 -28.82 -31.14
C MET A 129 -17.20 -29.14 -29.67
N ASP A 130 -18.17 -30.01 -29.42
CA ASP A 130 -18.29 -30.74 -28.16
C ASP A 130 -17.13 -31.75 -28.10
N GLU A 131 -16.26 -31.62 -27.10
CA GLU A 131 -15.30 -32.68 -26.76
C GLU A 131 -15.81 -33.42 -25.53
N ASP A 132 -16.01 -34.71 -25.76
CA ASP A 132 -16.76 -35.66 -24.95
C ASP A 132 -16.17 -35.89 -23.55
N GLU A 133 -17.10 -36.02 -22.61
CA GLU A 133 -16.92 -36.63 -21.31
C GLU A 133 -16.63 -38.14 -21.48
N GLU A 134 -15.86 -38.73 -20.56
CA GLU A 134 -15.58 -40.18 -20.41
C GLU A 134 -14.26 -40.71 -21.00
N TYR A 135 -13.20 -40.69 -20.18
CA TYR A 135 -12.21 -41.77 -20.20
C TYR A 135 -11.83 -42.20 -18.79
N ALA A 136 -12.69 -43.04 -18.21
CA ALA A 136 -12.29 -43.97 -17.18
C ALA A 136 -11.40 -45.05 -17.82
N LEU A 137 -10.12 -45.08 -17.45
CA LEU A 137 -9.36 -46.34 -17.41
C LEU A 137 -8.53 -46.43 -16.12
N SER A 138 -9.07 -47.25 -15.23
CA SER A 138 -8.39 -48.03 -14.21
C SER A 138 -7.37 -49.02 -14.79
N LEU A 139 -6.43 -49.46 -13.94
CA LEU A 139 -5.32 -50.42 -14.11
C LEU A 139 -4.06 -49.80 -14.74
N VAL A 140 -2.92 -49.71 -14.05
CA VAL A 140 -2.18 -50.74 -13.30
C VAL A 140 -1.47 -50.15 -12.09
#